data_AF-A0A2K9F9F4-F1
#
_entry.id   AF-A0A2K9F9F4-F1
#
_cell.length_a   1.000
_cell.length_b   1.000
_cell.length_c   1.000
_cell.angle_alpha   90.00
_cell.angle_beta   90.00
_cell.angle_gamma   90.00
#
_symmetry.space_group_name_H-M   'P 1'
#
loop_
_entity.id
_entity.type
_entity.pdbx_description
1 polymer ?
#
loop_
_entity_poly.entity_id
_entity_poly.type
_entity_poly.pdbx_seq_one_letter_code
_entity_poly.pdbx_strand_id
1 'polypeptide(L)'
;MLKAAIDRHLEAVERRSGEEGSAVYAAFEELAAAAEAYDEVLYEVHDEVTPFEIPSSDTLPAYTGPDEPGALSVLIRRDYTVAEPHRLLAQAQRIADLDPDVAGGDETGDREAVGSSLTAAVGVLFGEFEPDEIASRHREFGLSEGDSAVWVGAAEEPAEPGEWLSAPFDQVDPELVICRFDVSASFEDELDFDADDEADIEDEDAEGREDGRVVDALDDLDDGDDELERVDTGR
;
A
#
# COMPACT_ATOMS: atom_id res chain seq x y z
N MET A 1 -5.29 36.80 -2.86
CA MET A 1 -5.69 35.43 -3.23
C MET A 1 -5.37 34.45 -2.12
N LEU A 2 -4.10 34.32 -1.70
CA LEU A 2 -3.68 33.44 -0.60
C LEU A 2 -4.40 33.64 0.73
N LYS A 3 -4.48 34.88 1.25
CA LYS A 3 -5.19 35.14 2.53
C LYS A 3 -6.63 34.63 2.52
N ALA A 4 -7.36 34.83 1.42
CA ALA A 4 -8.74 34.38 1.30
C ALA A 4 -8.85 32.85 1.21
N ALA A 5 -7.85 32.17 0.62
CA ALA A 5 -7.76 30.72 0.61
C ALA A 5 -7.45 30.16 2.00
N ILE A 6 -6.55 30.81 2.76
CA ILE A 6 -6.28 30.50 4.18
C ILE A 6 -7.57 30.66 5.00
N ASP A 7 -8.27 31.78 4.85
CA ASP A 7 -9.52 32.03 5.58
C ASP A 7 -10.56 30.94 5.23
N ARG A 8 -10.71 30.56 3.96
CA ARG A 8 -11.64 29.49 3.54
C ARG A 8 -11.25 28.11 4.08
N HIS A 9 -9.97 27.76 4.06
CA HIS A 9 -9.49 26.49 4.60
C HIS A 9 -9.70 26.44 6.12
N LEU A 10 -9.39 27.53 6.84
CA LEU A 10 -9.67 27.64 8.27
C LEU A 10 -11.15 27.51 8.58
N GLU A 11 -12.03 28.19 7.82
CA GLU A 11 -13.46 28.02 8.01
C GLU A 11 -13.95 26.59 7.71
N ALA A 12 -13.36 25.89 6.73
CA ALA A 12 -13.68 24.49 6.46
C ALA A 12 -13.25 23.59 7.64
N VAL A 13 -12.06 23.84 8.21
CA VAL A 13 -11.56 23.14 9.40
C VAL A 13 -12.42 23.45 10.65
N GLU A 14 -12.85 24.70 10.82
CA GLU A 14 -13.67 25.12 11.96
C GLU A 14 -15.11 24.63 11.89
N ARG A 15 -15.69 24.55 10.68
CA ARG A 15 -17.05 24.01 10.46
C ARG A 15 -17.11 22.50 10.61
N ARG A 16 -15.97 21.81 10.56
CA ARG A 16 -15.86 20.36 10.72
C ARG A 16 -16.47 19.91 12.06
N SER A 17 -17.72 19.48 12.00
CA SER A 17 -18.51 18.92 13.10
C SER A 17 -18.99 17.54 12.69
N GLY A 18 -18.09 16.55 12.66
CA GLY A 18 -18.36 15.21 12.09
C GLY A 18 -17.55 14.92 10.82
N GLU A 19 -17.87 13.80 10.15
CA GLU A 19 -17.15 13.11 9.04
C GLU A 19 -17.05 13.89 7.70
N GLU A 20 -16.99 15.23 7.68
CA GLU A 20 -16.86 16.02 6.45
C GLU A 20 -15.39 16.26 6.06
N GLY A 21 -14.67 15.18 5.70
CA GLY A 21 -13.23 15.24 5.34
C GLY A 21 -12.94 15.84 3.96
N SER A 22 -13.85 15.68 3.00
CA SER A 22 -13.70 16.11 1.60
C SER A 22 -13.70 17.63 1.42
N ALA A 23 -14.56 18.36 2.12
CA ALA A 23 -14.59 19.82 2.04
C ALA A 23 -13.30 20.49 2.54
N VAL A 24 -12.65 19.90 3.56
CA VAL A 24 -11.35 20.35 4.07
C VAL A 24 -10.26 20.09 3.04
N TYR A 25 -10.29 18.92 2.40
CA TYR A 25 -9.35 18.53 1.35
C TYR A 25 -9.48 19.44 0.11
N ALA A 26 -10.69 19.67 -0.38
CA ALA A 26 -10.92 20.62 -1.48
C ALA A 26 -10.44 22.05 -1.14
N ALA A 27 -10.70 22.51 0.10
CA ALA A 27 -10.21 23.81 0.54
C ALA A 27 -8.67 23.85 0.71
N PHE A 28 -8.04 22.71 0.97
CA PHE A 28 -6.58 22.57 1.00
C PHE A 28 -5.98 22.67 -0.41
N GLU A 29 -6.55 21.99 -1.41
CA GLU A 29 -6.10 22.09 -2.81
C GLU A 29 -6.19 23.54 -3.33
N GLU A 30 -7.29 24.24 -3.01
CA GLU A 30 -7.41 25.66 -3.34
C GLU A 30 -6.40 26.56 -2.62
N LEU A 31 -5.99 26.18 -1.40
CA LEU A 31 -4.94 26.86 -0.65
C LEU A 31 -3.56 26.59 -1.27
N ALA A 32 -3.28 25.36 -1.69
CA ALA A 32 -2.07 24.96 -2.37
C ALA A 32 -1.85 25.78 -3.65
N ALA A 33 -2.86 25.81 -4.53
CA ALA A 33 -2.80 26.59 -5.77
C ALA A 33 -2.63 28.10 -5.50
N ALA A 34 -3.26 28.63 -4.46
CA ALA A 34 -3.13 30.04 -4.10
C ALA A 34 -1.77 30.40 -3.51
N ALA A 35 -1.07 29.44 -2.92
CA ALA A 35 0.29 29.61 -2.41
C ALA A 35 1.32 29.54 -3.54
N GLU A 36 1.16 28.62 -4.50
CA GLU A 36 2.02 28.57 -5.68
C GLU A 36 1.94 29.88 -6.49
N ALA A 37 0.73 30.39 -6.74
CA ALA A 37 0.55 31.68 -7.39
C ALA A 37 1.11 32.86 -6.58
N TYR A 38 1.19 32.75 -5.25
CA TYR A 38 1.85 33.76 -4.42
C TYR A 38 3.37 33.70 -4.57
N ASP A 39 3.94 32.49 -4.57
CA ASP A 39 5.38 32.28 -4.73
C ASP A 39 5.87 32.76 -6.10
N GLU A 40 5.10 32.54 -7.17
CA GLU A 40 5.41 33.07 -8.50
C GLU A 40 5.49 34.61 -8.47
N VAL A 41 4.48 35.28 -7.89
CA VAL A 41 4.48 36.75 -7.76
C VAL A 41 5.60 37.24 -6.85
N LEU A 42 5.88 36.53 -5.75
CA LEU A 42 6.95 36.88 -4.81
C LEU A 42 8.31 36.85 -5.52
N TYR A 43 8.55 35.81 -6.31
CA TYR A 43 9.77 35.70 -7.10
C TYR A 43 9.86 36.80 -8.16
N GLU A 44 8.79 37.03 -8.94
CA GLU A 44 8.78 38.07 -9.98
C GLU A 44 9.07 39.48 -9.46
N VAL A 45 8.54 39.82 -8.28
CA VAL A 45 8.62 41.18 -7.74
C VAL A 45 9.83 41.37 -6.83
N HIS A 46 10.22 40.34 -6.10
CA HIS A 46 11.19 40.44 -5.00
C HIS A 46 12.40 39.51 -5.13
N ASP A 47 12.46 38.61 -6.13
CA ASP A 47 13.53 37.61 -6.31
C ASP A 47 13.70 36.72 -5.05
N GLU A 48 12.58 36.47 -4.36
CA GLU A 48 12.49 35.65 -3.14
C GLU A 48 11.57 34.45 -3.40
N VAL A 49 11.81 33.35 -2.70
CA VAL A 49 10.98 32.12 -2.71
C VAL A 49 10.64 31.77 -1.27
N THR A 50 9.45 31.21 -1.02
CA THR A 50 9.14 30.78 0.34
C THR A 50 9.86 29.47 0.68
N PRO A 51 10.28 29.27 1.95
CA PRO A 51 10.96 28.05 2.36
C PRO A 51 9.99 26.87 2.62
N PHE A 52 8.71 27.01 2.27
CA PHE A 52 7.68 26.00 2.51
C PHE A 52 7.33 25.32 1.20
N GLU A 53 7.52 24.00 1.13
CA GLU A 53 7.01 23.21 0.02
C GLU A 53 5.63 22.65 0.37
N ILE A 54 4.70 22.77 -0.58
CA ILE A 54 3.40 22.13 -0.49
C ILE A 54 3.53 20.78 -1.20
N PRO A 55 3.12 19.66 -0.57
CA PRO A 55 3.10 18.38 -1.25
C PRO A 55 2.18 18.47 -2.47
N SER A 56 2.77 18.49 -3.67
CA SER A 56 2.01 18.52 -4.92
C SER A 56 1.30 17.18 -5.14
N SER A 57 -0.01 17.24 -5.36
CA SER A 57 -0.80 16.15 -5.96
C SER A 57 -0.86 16.28 -7.49
N ASP A 58 0.17 16.84 -8.13
CA ASP A 58 0.20 17.32 -9.52
C ASP A 58 -0.09 16.27 -10.62
N THR A 59 -0.41 15.03 -10.24
CA THR A 59 -0.72 13.97 -11.19
C THR A 59 -2.21 13.65 -11.32
N LEU A 60 -3.06 14.14 -10.41
CA LEU A 60 -4.49 13.83 -10.42
C LEU A 60 -5.34 15.11 -10.34
N PRO A 61 -6.46 15.18 -11.07
CA PRO A 61 -7.43 16.25 -10.88
C PRO A 61 -8.04 16.19 -9.47
N ALA A 62 -8.67 17.29 -9.06
CA ALA A 62 -9.33 17.36 -7.76
C ALA A 62 -10.36 16.23 -7.61
N TYR A 63 -10.39 15.57 -6.45
CA TYR A 63 -11.33 14.50 -6.16
C TYR A 63 -12.78 15.03 -6.21
N THR A 64 -13.64 14.36 -6.99
CA THR A 64 -15.07 14.70 -7.15
C THR A 64 -16.01 13.58 -6.67
N GLY A 65 -15.46 12.52 -6.08
CA GLY A 65 -16.22 11.36 -5.58
C GLY A 65 -16.95 11.61 -4.25
N PRO A 66 -17.65 10.59 -3.72
CA PRO A 66 -18.43 10.72 -2.48
C PRO A 66 -17.53 10.93 -1.25
N ASP A 67 -18.06 11.66 -0.27
CA ASP A 67 -17.39 11.90 1.02
C ASP A 67 -17.35 10.62 1.87
N GLU A 68 -18.39 9.79 1.77
CA GLU A 68 -18.54 8.49 2.42
C GLU A 68 -18.68 7.38 1.35
N PRO A 69 -17.58 6.76 0.88
CA PRO A 69 -17.65 5.75 -0.17
C PRO A 69 -18.23 4.43 0.35
N GLY A 70 -19.21 3.87 -0.36
CA GLY A 70 -19.80 2.55 -0.08
C GLY A 70 -19.01 1.38 -0.65
N ALA A 71 -18.08 1.63 -1.59
CA ALA A 71 -17.16 0.65 -2.14
C ALA A 71 -15.84 1.28 -2.58
N LEU A 72 -14.79 0.46 -2.67
CA LEU A 72 -13.45 0.87 -3.10
C LEU A 72 -12.94 -0.06 -4.22
N SER A 73 -12.20 0.52 -5.16
CA SER A 73 -11.44 -0.21 -6.17
C SER A 73 -9.95 0.09 -5.99
N VAL A 74 -9.12 -0.96 -5.88
CA VAL A 74 -7.67 -0.83 -5.79
C VAL A 74 -7.05 -1.40 -7.05
N LEU A 75 -6.38 -0.55 -7.82
CA LEU A 75 -5.66 -0.94 -9.02
C LEU A 75 -4.17 -0.91 -8.72
N ILE A 76 -3.46 -1.96 -9.12
CA ILE A 76 -2.04 -2.11 -8.90
C ILE A 76 -1.38 -2.38 -10.24
N ARG A 77 -0.45 -1.51 -10.64
CA ARG A 77 0.49 -1.77 -11.73
C ARG A 77 1.81 -2.17 -11.10
N ARG A 78 2.31 -3.36 -11.43
CA ARG A 78 3.66 -3.83 -11.09
C ARG A 78 4.42 -4.05 -12.38
N ASP A 79 5.50 -3.33 -12.58
CA ASP A 79 6.35 -3.49 -13.76
C ASP A 79 7.45 -4.51 -13.43
N TYR A 80 7.79 -5.39 -14.38
CA TYR A 80 8.86 -6.37 -14.22
C TYR A 80 9.78 -6.36 -15.45
N THR A 81 11.06 -6.57 -15.21
CA THR A 81 12.02 -6.91 -16.26
C THR A 81 12.34 -8.40 -16.22
N VAL A 82 12.52 -9.02 -17.39
CA VAL A 82 12.96 -10.42 -17.48
C VAL A 82 14.49 -10.46 -17.35
N ALA A 83 14.98 -10.48 -16.12
CA ALA A 83 16.40 -10.46 -15.79
C ALA A 83 17.10 -11.79 -16.10
N GLU A 84 16.43 -12.92 -15.87
CA GLU A 84 16.96 -14.27 -16.10
C GLU A 84 16.03 -15.10 -17.00
N PRO A 85 16.06 -14.89 -18.34
CA PRO A 85 15.14 -15.55 -19.27
C PRO A 85 15.15 -17.09 -19.19
N HIS A 86 16.32 -17.67 -18.94
CA HIS A 86 16.50 -19.11 -18.82
C HIS A 86 15.79 -19.70 -17.60
N ARG A 87 15.71 -18.95 -16.50
CA ARG A 87 15.04 -19.35 -15.27
C ARG A 87 13.52 -19.34 -15.45
N LEU A 88 13.01 -18.32 -16.12
CA LEU A 88 11.60 -18.21 -16.50
C LEU A 88 11.15 -19.39 -17.36
N LEU A 89 11.92 -19.71 -18.42
CA LEU A 89 11.64 -20.86 -19.29
C LEU A 89 11.68 -22.18 -18.50
N ALA A 90 12.67 -22.37 -17.64
CA ALA A 90 12.79 -23.57 -16.82
C ALA A 90 11.63 -23.72 -15.82
N GLN A 91 11.12 -22.62 -15.27
CA GLN A 91 9.94 -22.65 -14.39
C GLN A 91 8.68 -23.02 -15.17
N ALA A 92 8.45 -22.41 -16.33
CA ALA A 92 7.30 -22.74 -17.17
C ALA A 92 7.31 -24.21 -17.61
N GLN A 93 8.49 -24.75 -17.95
CA GLN A 93 8.62 -26.18 -18.26
C GLN A 93 8.28 -27.06 -17.05
N ARG A 94 8.74 -26.70 -15.84
CA ARG A 94 8.41 -27.44 -14.62
C ARG A 94 6.91 -27.50 -14.35
N ILE A 95 6.20 -26.38 -14.56
CA ILE A 95 4.74 -26.31 -14.41
C ILE A 95 4.07 -27.25 -15.42
N ALA A 96 4.43 -27.15 -16.69
CA ALA A 96 3.88 -28.00 -17.75
C ALA A 96 4.18 -29.50 -17.58
N ASP A 97 5.33 -29.85 -16.99
CA ASP A 97 5.67 -31.23 -16.68
C ASP A 97 4.82 -31.80 -15.53
N LEU A 98 4.41 -30.94 -14.59
CA LEU A 98 3.60 -31.30 -13.42
C LEU A 98 2.10 -31.30 -13.76
N ASP A 99 1.67 -30.35 -14.58
CA ASP A 99 0.30 -30.23 -15.07
C ASP A 99 0.32 -29.94 -16.59
N PRO A 100 0.14 -30.99 -17.42
CA PRO A 100 0.17 -30.86 -18.87
C PRO A 100 -1.08 -30.17 -19.44
N ASP A 101 -2.12 -29.92 -18.64
CA ASP A 101 -3.32 -29.22 -19.08
C ASP A 101 -3.11 -27.69 -19.09
N VAL A 102 -2.24 -27.16 -18.22
CA VAL A 102 -1.80 -25.74 -18.22
C VAL A 102 -0.94 -25.41 -19.44
N ALA A 103 -0.39 -26.44 -20.09
CA ALA A 103 0.54 -26.34 -21.19
C ALA A 103 -0.14 -26.13 -22.57
N GLY A 104 -1.47 -26.19 -22.64
CA GLY A 104 -2.22 -26.23 -23.90
C GLY A 104 -3.30 -25.17 -24.00
N GLY A 105 -3.03 -24.11 -24.76
CA GLY A 105 -4.10 -23.28 -25.32
C GLY A 105 -4.85 -24.07 -26.40
N ASP A 106 -6.18 -24.14 -26.26
CA ASP A 106 -7.24 -24.61 -27.16
C ASP A 106 -7.00 -25.82 -28.10
N GLU A 107 -8.07 -26.53 -28.45
CA GLU A 107 -8.05 -27.70 -29.37
C GLU A 107 -7.58 -27.38 -30.82
N THR A 108 -7.07 -26.17 -31.08
CA THR A 108 -6.70 -25.65 -32.40
C THR A 108 -5.18 -25.65 -32.62
N GLY A 109 -4.57 -26.83 -32.60
CA GLY A 109 -3.58 -27.23 -33.61
C GLY A 109 -2.14 -26.70 -33.59
N ASP A 110 -1.80 -25.60 -32.92
CA ASP A 110 -0.40 -25.11 -32.83
C ASP A 110 0.13 -25.25 -31.41
N ARG A 111 0.55 -26.47 -31.06
CA ARG A 111 1.35 -26.73 -29.85
C ARG A 111 2.76 -26.21 -30.05
N GLU A 112 2.96 -24.90 -29.89
CA GLU A 112 4.29 -24.40 -29.56
C GLU A 112 4.70 -25.06 -28.24
N ALA A 113 5.81 -25.79 -28.24
CA ALA A 113 6.24 -26.52 -27.05
C ALA A 113 6.30 -25.54 -25.87
N VAL A 114 5.70 -25.90 -24.74
CA VAL A 114 5.77 -25.05 -23.56
C VAL A 114 7.23 -24.84 -23.18
N GLY A 115 7.61 -23.60 -22.91
CA GLY A 115 9.02 -23.21 -22.74
C GLY A 115 9.80 -23.01 -24.05
N SER A 116 9.17 -23.02 -25.22
CA SER A 116 9.84 -22.70 -26.50
C SER A 116 9.97 -21.19 -26.75
N SER A 117 9.11 -20.38 -26.13
CA SER A 117 9.16 -18.92 -26.20
C SER A 117 8.97 -18.29 -24.82
N LEU A 118 9.56 -17.11 -24.62
CA LEU A 118 9.39 -16.34 -23.38
C LEU A 118 7.94 -15.93 -23.17
N THR A 119 7.23 -15.56 -24.24
CA THR A 119 5.82 -15.19 -24.19
C THR A 119 4.95 -16.34 -23.70
N ALA A 120 5.17 -17.57 -24.20
CA ALA A 120 4.45 -18.74 -23.71
C ALA A 120 4.78 -19.04 -22.24
N ALA A 121 6.04 -18.87 -21.83
CA ALA A 121 6.44 -19.08 -20.44
C ALA A 121 5.81 -18.06 -19.47
N VAL A 122 5.66 -16.80 -19.89
CA VAL A 122 4.90 -15.80 -19.12
C VAL A 122 3.43 -16.22 -19.00
N GLY A 123 2.80 -16.65 -20.10
CA GLY A 123 1.41 -17.12 -20.06
C GLY A 123 1.18 -18.28 -19.09
N VAL A 124 2.09 -19.26 -19.08
CA VAL A 124 2.03 -20.40 -18.15
C VAL A 124 2.24 -19.96 -16.71
N LEU A 125 3.23 -19.09 -16.45
CA LEU A 125 3.50 -18.59 -15.10
C LEU A 125 2.30 -17.84 -14.51
N PHE A 126 1.74 -16.90 -15.28
CA PHE A 126 0.59 -16.07 -14.85
C PHE A 126 -0.76 -16.81 -14.91
N GLY A 127 -0.80 -17.99 -15.53
CA GLY A 127 -1.95 -18.88 -15.47
C GLY A 127 -1.96 -19.78 -14.23
N GLU A 128 -0.78 -20.14 -13.72
CA GLU A 128 -0.61 -21.03 -12.56
C GLU A 128 -0.58 -20.29 -11.22
N PHE A 129 0.10 -19.14 -11.17
CA PHE A 129 0.33 -18.41 -9.92
C PHE A 129 -0.56 -17.17 -9.79
N GLU A 130 -1.03 -16.93 -8.57
CA GLU A 130 -1.71 -15.68 -8.23
C GLU A 130 -0.75 -14.48 -8.35
N PRO A 131 -1.26 -13.27 -8.66
CA PRO A 131 -0.42 -12.08 -8.80
C PRO A 131 0.46 -11.76 -7.59
N ASP A 132 0.00 -12.04 -6.38
CA ASP A 132 0.76 -11.81 -5.14
C ASP A 132 1.81 -12.90 -4.88
N GLU A 133 1.59 -14.12 -5.34
CA GLU A 133 2.63 -15.15 -5.36
C GLU A 133 3.74 -14.78 -6.34
N ILE A 134 3.38 -14.23 -7.52
CA ILE A 134 4.35 -13.73 -8.48
C ILE A 134 5.15 -12.57 -7.89
N ALA A 135 4.49 -11.62 -7.22
CA ALA A 135 5.16 -10.50 -6.58
C ALA A 135 6.13 -10.95 -5.49
N SER A 136 5.73 -11.86 -4.60
CA SER A 136 6.59 -12.34 -3.51
C SER A 136 7.77 -13.19 -3.97
N ARG A 137 7.63 -13.88 -5.12
CA ARG A 137 8.64 -14.86 -5.62
C ARG A 137 9.22 -14.47 -6.97
N HIS A 138 9.12 -13.21 -7.39
CA HIS A 138 9.52 -12.74 -8.72
C HIS A 138 10.96 -13.12 -9.09
N ARG A 139 11.90 -13.04 -8.14
CA ARG A 139 13.31 -13.43 -8.33
C ARG A 139 13.48 -14.92 -8.64
N GLU A 140 12.65 -15.79 -8.06
CA GLU A 140 12.67 -17.23 -8.33
C GLU A 140 12.26 -17.54 -9.78
N PHE A 141 11.42 -16.68 -10.35
CA PHE A 141 10.93 -16.77 -11.73
C PHE A 141 11.85 -16.09 -12.74
N GLY A 142 12.93 -15.46 -12.29
CA GLY A 142 13.88 -14.76 -13.15
C GLY A 142 13.39 -13.37 -13.57
N LEU A 143 12.48 -12.80 -12.79
CA LEU A 143 12.00 -11.44 -12.93
C LEU A 143 12.75 -10.54 -11.93
N SER A 144 12.95 -9.29 -12.31
CA SER A 144 13.35 -8.21 -11.40
C SER A 144 12.24 -7.17 -11.38
N GLU A 145 11.89 -6.70 -10.19
CA GLU A 145 10.90 -5.65 -10.01
C GLU A 145 11.37 -4.34 -10.69
N GLY A 146 10.41 -3.66 -11.31
CA GLY A 146 10.54 -2.32 -11.87
C GLY A 146 9.69 -1.34 -11.07
N ASP A 147 9.26 -0.24 -11.68
CA ASP A 147 8.39 0.70 -10.98
C ASP A 147 7.02 0.06 -10.67
N SER A 148 6.39 0.52 -9.59
CA SER A 148 5.03 0.12 -9.24
C SER A 148 4.17 1.34 -8.91
N ALA A 149 2.87 1.19 -9.14
CA ALA A 149 1.90 2.23 -8.85
C ALA A 149 0.61 1.62 -8.33
N VAL A 150 0.02 2.24 -7.31
CA VAL A 150 -1.25 1.85 -6.70
C VAL A 150 -2.21 3.02 -6.78
N TRP A 151 -3.41 2.78 -7.31
CA TRP A 151 -4.51 3.74 -7.35
C TRP A 151 -5.68 3.20 -6.54
N VAL A 152 -6.25 4.05 -5.68
CA VAL A 152 -7.46 3.72 -4.90
C VAL A 152 -8.59 4.62 -5.34
N GLY A 153 -9.63 4.04 -5.95
CA GLY A 153 -10.83 4.74 -6.39
C GLY A 153 -12.02 4.49 -5.46
N ALA A 154 -12.84 5.51 -5.24
CA ALA A 154 -14.09 5.41 -4.48
C ALA A 154 -15.31 5.23 -5.39
N ALA A 155 -16.29 4.48 -4.88
CA ALA A 155 -17.63 4.37 -5.46
C ALA A 155 -18.69 4.49 -4.35
N GLU A 156 -19.84 5.07 -4.69
CA GLU A 156 -20.95 5.24 -3.75
C GLU A 156 -21.67 3.91 -3.47
N GLU A 157 -21.83 3.06 -4.48
CA GLU A 157 -22.49 1.75 -4.39
C GLU A 157 -21.55 0.63 -4.88
N PRO A 158 -21.64 -0.59 -4.30
CA PRO A 158 -20.90 -1.74 -4.81
C PRO A 158 -21.42 -2.17 -6.18
N ALA A 159 -20.50 -2.57 -7.08
CA ALA A 159 -20.88 -3.05 -8.42
C ALA A 159 -21.58 -4.42 -8.37
N GLU A 160 -22.30 -4.76 -9.44
CA GLU A 160 -22.92 -6.08 -9.56
C GLU A 160 -21.87 -7.19 -9.79
N PRO A 161 -22.14 -8.44 -9.38
CA PRO A 161 -21.22 -9.55 -9.59
C PRO A 161 -20.79 -9.70 -11.07
N GLY A 162 -19.48 -9.64 -11.31
CA GLY A 162 -18.88 -9.77 -12.65
C GLY A 162 -18.62 -8.45 -13.37
N GLU A 163 -19.16 -7.32 -12.90
CA GLU A 163 -18.88 -6.00 -13.49
C GLU A 163 -17.42 -5.59 -13.25
N TRP A 164 -16.86 -5.90 -12.08
CA TRP A 164 -15.44 -5.69 -11.77
C TRP A 164 -14.47 -6.44 -12.69
N LEU A 165 -14.93 -7.50 -13.36
CA LEU A 165 -14.08 -8.34 -14.21
C LEU A 165 -14.14 -7.95 -15.68
N SER A 166 -15.19 -7.25 -16.11
CA SER A 166 -15.47 -7.05 -17.53
C SER A 166 -14.59 -5.96 -18.17
N ALA A 167 -14.21 -4.92 -17.42
CA ALA A 167 -13.33 -3.85 -17.91
C ALA A 167 -12.57 -3.14 -16.78
N PRO A 168 -11.75 -3.86 -15.98
CA PRO A 168 -11.10 -3.31 -14.78
C PRO A 168 -10.16 -2.12 -15.05
N PHE A 169 -9.76 -1.90 -16.30
CA PHE A 169 -8.81 -0.86 -16.71
C PHE A 169 -9.40 0.20 -17.65
N ASP A 170 -10.70 0.14 -17.97
CA ASP A 170 -11.28 0.99 -19.03
C ASP A 170 -11.43 2.47 -18.63
N GLN A 171 -11.43 2.79 -17.34
CA GLN A 171 -11.41 4.16 -16.82
C GLN A 171 -11.10 4.09 -15.32
N VAL A 172 -9.83 4.22 -14.94
CA VAL A 172 -9.57 4.93 -13.68
C VAL A 172 -9.97 6.36 -13.98
N ASP A 173 -11.18 6.75 -13.57
CA ASP A 173 -11.57 8.16 -13.59
C ASP A 173 -10.61 8.88 -12.64
N PRO A 174 -9.70 9.73 -13.13
CA PRO A 174 -8.70 10.37 -12.29
C PRO A 174 -9.35 11.26 -11.22
N GLU A 175 -10.59 11.70 -11.43
CA GLU A 175 -11.36 12.50 -10.46
C GLU A 175 -11.94 11.65 -9.30
N LEU A 176 -11.96 10.31 -9.42
CA LEU A 176 -12.44 9.40 -8.38
C LEU A 176 -11.31 8.74 -7.58
N VAL A 177 -10.05 9.07 -7.88
CA VAL A 177 -8.88 8.55 -7.17
C VAL A 177 -8.71 9.29 -5.84
N ILE A 178 -8.84 8.54 -4.74
CA ILE A 178 -8.60 9.03 -3.38
C ILE A 178 -7.10 9.20 -3.13
N CYS A 179 -6.31 8.21 -3.52
CA CYS A 179 -4.87 8.24 -3.35
C CYS A 179 -4.13 7.47 -4.43
N ARG A 180 -2.91 7.93 -4.68
CA ARG A 180 -1.95 7.31 -5.59
C ARG A 180 -0.62 7.15 -4.86
N PHE A 181 -0.06 5.96 -4.94
CA PHE A 181 1.28 5.65 -4.47
C PHE A 181 2.12 5.19 -5.64
N ASP A 182 3.24 5.87 -5.89
CA ASP A 182 4.22 5.44 -6.88
C ASP A 182 5.50 5.04 -6.14
N VAL A 183 6.01 3.85 -6.43
CA VAL A 183 7.31 3.38 -5.94
C VAL A 183 8.20 3.17 -7.15
N SER A 184 9.35 3.83 -7.18
CA SER A 184 10.32 3.59 -8.25
C SER A 184 11.36 2.58 -7.80
N ALA A 185 11.69 1.64 -8.69
CA ALA A 185 12.68 0.59 -8.42
C ALA A 185 14.07 1.16 -8.08
N SER A 186 14.39 2.38 -8.52
CA SER A 186 15.68 3.02 -8.19
C SER A 186 15.80 3.44 -6.73
N PHE A 187 14.68 3.64 -6.03
CA PHE A 187 14.66 4.08 -4.63
C PHE A 187 14.56 2.92 -3.64
N GLU A 188 14.05 1.75 -4.05
CA GLU A 188 14.04 0.55 -3.21
C GLU A 188 15.45 0.03 -2.94
N ASP A 189 16.34 0.06 -3.93
CA ASP A 189 17.75 -0.37 -3.78
C ASP A 189 18.53 0.45 -2.73
N GLU A 190 18.09 1.67 -2.40
CA GLU A 190 18.71 2.53 -1.38
C GLU A 190 18.21 2.25 0.05
N LEU A 191 17.03 1.64 0.21
CA LEU A 191 16.40 1.35 1.51
C LEU A 191 16.82 0.00 2.12
N ASP A 192 17.56 -0.84 1.39
CA ASP A 192 18.05 -2.15 1.84
C ASP A 192 19.37 -2.05 2.66
N PHE A 193 19.81 -0.84 3.00
CA PHE A 193 20.89 -0.58 3.95
C PHE A 193 20.29 -0.25 5.33
N ASP A 194 20.66 -1.02 6.37
CA ASP A 194 20.42 -0.77 7.82
C ASP A 194 19.38 -1.64 8.55
N ALA A 195 19.32 -2.95 8.27
CA ALA A 195 18.64 -3.93 9.16
C ALA A 195 19.59 -4.80 10.02
N ASP A 196 20.91 -4.61 9.93
CA ASP A 196 21.93 -5.49 10.55
C ASP A 196 22.74 -4.84 11.68
N ASP A 197 22.26 -3.73 12.29
CA ASP A 197 22.90 -3.15 13.48
C ASP A 197 22.25 -3.73 14.76
N GLU A 198 22.37 -5.06 14.95
CA GLU A 198 22.28 -5.67 16.27
C GLU A 198 23.47 -5.18 17.10
N ALA A 199 23.29 -4.04 17.79
CA ALA A 199 24.24 -3.58 18.79
C ALA A 199 24.31 -4.60 19.94
N ASP A 200 25.35 -5.43 19.91
CA ASP A 200 25.88 -6.19 21.05
C ASP A 200 26.07 -5.24 22.25
N ILE A 201 25.12 -5.27 23.19
CA ILE A 201 25.34 -4.70 24.52
C ILE A 201 26.06 -5.78 25.34
N GLU A 202 27.39 -5.76 25.27
CA GLU A 202 28.26 -6.47 26.21
C GLU A 202 28.11 -5.85 27.62
N ASP A 203 27.24 -6.42 28.45
CA ASP A 203 27.20 -6.15 29.89
C ASP A 203 28.36 -6.89 30.59
N GLU A 204 29.55 -6.30 30.58
CA GLU A 204 30.65 -6.66 31.47
C GLU A 204 30.88 -5.58 32.55
N ASP A 205 30.84 -6.06 33.80
CA ASP A 205 31.54 -5.60 35.01
C ASP A 205 30.73 -5.04 36.21
N ALA A 206 30.67 -5.92 37.23
CA ALA A 206 31.06 -5.78 38.66
C ALA A 206 30.39 -4.68 39.52
N GLU A 207 29.81 -4.96 40.70
CA GLU A 207 30.40 -5.38 42.00
C GLU A 207 29.18 -5.70 42.94
N GLY A 208 29.10 -6.64 43.88
CA GLY A 208 30.05 -7.00 44.94
C GLY A 208 29.48 -6.67 46.35
N ARG A 209 28.82 -7.63 47.02
CA ARG A 209 28.45 -7.73 48.46
C ARG A 209 27.26 -6.85 48.92
N GLU A 210 26.26 -7.34 49.66
CA GLU A 210 26.33 -7.76 51.07
C GLU A 210 25.45 -8.97 51.45
N ASP A 211 25.99 -9.73 52.39
CA ASP A 211 25.49 -10.91 53.10
C ASP A 211 24.45 -10.53 54.17
N GLY A 212 23.37 -11.31 54.35
CA GLY A 212 22.53 -11.13 55.54
C GLY A 212 21.13 -11.73 55.56
N ARG A 213 21.06 -13.00 55.96
CA ARG A 213 20.06 -13.59 56.90
C ARG A 213 18.87 -14.35 56.32
N VAL A 214 18.80 -15.58 56.81
CA VAL A 214 17.82 -16.63 56.58
C VAL A 214 16.77 -16.67 57.71
N VAL A 215 15.61 -17.23 57.35
CA VAL A 215 14.54 -17.94 58.09
C VAL A 215 13.40 -17.22 58.83
N ASP A 216 12.23 -17.84 58.61
CA ASP A 216 11.00 -18.02 59.40
C ASP A 216 9.77 -17.25 58.87
N ALA A 217 8.79 -17.88 58.21
CA ALA A 217 7.87 -18.97 58.59
C ALA A 217 6.60 -18.47 59.34
N LEU A 218 5.46 -18.71 58.68
CA LEU A 218 4.08 -18.92 59.17
C LEU A 218 3.24 -17.71 59.65
N ASP A 219 2.13 -17.45 58.95
CA ASP A 219 0.73 -17.64 59.39
C ASP A 219 -0.18 -16.91 58.37
N ASP A 220 -0.89 -17.61 57.49
CA ASP A 220 -2.21 -18.24 57.64
C ASP A 220 -3.41 -17.27 57.73
N LEU A 221 -4.50 -17.76 57.14
CA LEU A 221 -5.90 -17.30 57.10
C LEU A 221 -6.28 -16.36 55.94
N ASP A 222 -7.43 -16.46 55.28
CA ASP A 222 -8.47 -17.49 55.09
C ASP A 222 -9.55 -16.84 54.18
N ASP A 223 -10.21 -17.66 53.37
CA ASP A 223 -11.54 -17.56 52.76
C ASP A 223 -12.09 -16.27 52.10
N GLY A 224 -12.57 -16.46 50.86
CA GLY A 224 -13.42 -15.52 50.13
C GLY A 224 -13.77 -15.99 48.72
N ASP A 225 -14.43 -17.15 48.61
CA ASP A 225 -15.10 -17.61 47.40
C ASP A 225 -16.42 -16.82 47.24
N ASP A 226 -16.65 -16.14 46.12
CA ASP A 226 -17.99 -15.69 45.74
C ASP A 226 -18.19 -15.71 44.22
N GLU A 227 -19.29 -16.36 43.86
CA GLU A 227 -19.62 -16.94 42.56
C GLU A 227 -19.96 -15.93 41.45
N LEU A 228 -19.74 -16.38 40.22
CA LEU A 228 -20.10 -15.75 38.95
C LEU A 228 -21.63 -15.70 38.75
N GLU A 229 -22.25 -14.51 38.79
CA GLU A 229 -23.63 -14.35 38.33
C GLU A 229 -23.71 -14.22 36.79
N ARG A 230 -24.47 -15.14 36.19
CA ARG A 230 -24.95 -15.09 34.81
C ARG A 230 -26.15 -14.14 34.73
N VAL A 231 -26.04 -13.11 33.90
CA VAL A 231 -27.16 -12.23 33.57
C VAL A 231 -28.06 -12.91 32.54
N ASP A 232 -29.28 -13.28 32.94
CA ASP A 232 -30.34 -13.72 32.04
C ASP A 232 -31.24 -12.54 31.67
N THR A 233 -31.51 -12.44 30.36
CA THR A 233 -32.33 -11.46 29.67
C THR A 233 -33.82 -11.73 29.85
N GLY A 234 -34.57 -10.71 30.24
CA GLY A 234 -36.03 -10.80 30.39
C GLY A 234 -36.78 -9.59 29.83
N ARG A 235 -37.30 -9.79 28.61
CA ARG A 235 -38.60 -9.33 28.06
C ARG A 235 -38.90 -7.85 27.83
#